data_AF-A0AAD7XDW4-F1
#
_entry.id   AF-A0AAD7XDW4-F1
#
_cell.length_a   1.000
_cell.length_b   1.000
_cell.length_c   1.000
_cell.angle_alpha   90.00
_cell.angle_beta   90.00
_cell.angle_gamma   90.00
#
_symmetry.space_group_name_H-M   'P 1'
#
loop_
_entity.id
_entity.type
_entity.pdbx_description
1 polymer ?
#
loop_
_entity_poly.entity_id
_entity_poly.type
_entity_poly.pdbx_seq_one_letter_code
_entity_poly.pdbx_strand_id
1 'polypeptide(L)'
;MSPSLHLLPFTAVGALCVLVIFFMSLRNLHISFGGFRYAPGSEESQRVVTSTMWDIGDLPKVSMYIEPSVRYQLNDTDSEAEWASLVPENGGVVYIGPDRQPYMPSLFHQLRCLDVLRRAYISLQVPTPEGLDAAALHCLNYIRQMVLCRRDTILERVVDPGGAHAVQPWQTLTCRDWTRVYDAHAHNVRSRRPNVCLQERLGGPQAAVPDAE
;
A
#
# COMPACT_ATOMS: atom_id res chain seq x y z
N MET A 1 -38.29 -35.60 63.90
CA MET A 1 -37.31 -35.46 62.81
C MET A 1 -38.10 -35.18 61.53
N SER A 2 -38.10 -33.92 61.09
CA SER A 2 -38.76 -33.49 59.86
C SER A 2 -37.79 -32.53 59.16
N PRO A 3 -37.39 -32.78 57.90
CA PRO A 3 -36.59 -31.84 57.13
C PRO A 3 -37.52 -31.03 56.23
N SER A 4 -37.37 -29.71 56.18
CA SER A 4 -37.90 -28.84 55.12
C SER A 4 -37.47 -27.40 55.40
N LEU A 5 -36.45 -26.88 54.71
CA LEU A 5 -36.35 -25.50 54.20
C LEU A 5 -34.93 -25.24 53.62
N HIS A 6 -34.69 -25.62 52.36
CA HIS A 6 -33.55 -25.12 51.58
C HIS A 6 -33.93 -25.01 50.10
N LEU A 7 -34.84 -24.09 49.75
CA LEU A 7 -35.18 -23.80 48.34
C LEU A 7 -35.41 -22.31 48.04
N LEU A 8 -35.01 -21.39 48.92
CA LEU A 8 -35.32 -19.95 48.76
C LEU A 8 -34.24 -19.01 48.16
N PRO A 9 -32.97 -19.39 47.87
CA PRO A 9 -32.04 -18.42 47.27
C PRO A 9 -32.08 -18.38 45.73
N PHE A 10 -32.58 -19.44 45.07
CA PHE A 10 -32.52 -19.54 43.59
C PHE A 10 -33.61 -18.74 42.86
N THR A 11 -34.73 -18.43 43.52
CA THR A 11 -35.83 -17.69 42.88
C THR A 11 -35.57 -16.19 42.81
N ALA A 12 -34.84 -15.62 43.77
CA ALA A 12 -34.54 -14.18 43.83
C ALA A 12 -33.57 -13.73 42.73
N VAL A 13 -32.52 -14.51 42.45
CA VAL A 13 -31.52 -14.19 41.41
C VAL A 13 -32.13 -14.33 40.00
N GLY A 14 -32.98 -15.33 39.79
CA GLY A 14 -33.71 -15.53 38.53
C GLY A 14 -34.66 -14.37 38.23
N ALA A 15 -35.41 -13.89 39.23
CA ALA A 15 -36.31 -12.75 39.08
C ALA A 15 -35.56 -11.45 38.71
N LEU A 16 -34.38 -11.23 39.30
CA LEU A 16 -33.56 -10.05 39.04
C LEU A 16 -33.00 -10.04 37.61
N CYS A 17 -32.58 -11.19 37.08
CA CYS A 17 -32.12 -11.32 35.69
C CYS A 17 -33.23 -11.04 34.67
N VAL A 18 -34.44 -11.56 34.91
CA VAL A 18 -35.59 -11.35 34.01
C VAL A 18 -36.00 -9.87 33.98
N LEU A 19 -35.99 -9.19 35.13
CA LEU A 19 -36.27 -7.76 35.19
C LEU A 19 -35.23 -6.93 34.42
N VAL A 20 -33.93 -7.22 34.57
CA VAL A 20 -32.88 -6.48 33.83
C VAL A 20 -33.01 -6.66 32.31
N ILE A 21 -33.29 -7.88 31.83
CA ILE A 21 -33.49 -8.16 30.40
C ILE A 21 -34.74 -7.44 29.87
N PHE A 22 -35.83 -7.41 30.65
CA PHE A 22 -37.05 -6.70 30.29
C PHE A 22 -36.82 -5.18 30.20
N PHE A 23 -36.12 -4.59 31.18
CA PHE A 23 -35.76 -3.17 31.15
C PHE A 23 -34.79 -2.82 30.01
N MET A 24 -33.81 -3.66 29.68
CA MET A 24 -32.93 -3.46 28.53
C MET A 24 -33.69 -3.54 27.20
N SER A 25 -34.64 -4.46 27.09
CA SER A 25 -35.48 -4.62 25.89
C SER A 25 -36.46 -3.46 25.70
N LEU A 26 -37.08 -2.97 26.79
CA LEU A 26 -37.93 -1.77 26.76
C LEU A 26 -37.15 -0.49 26.41
N ARG A 27 -35.90 -0.38 26.86
CA ARG A 27 -35.03 0.76 26.51
C ARG A 27 -34.64 0.75 25.03
N ASN A 28 -34.46 -0.42 24.44
CA ASN A 28 -34.23 -0.56 22.99
C ASN A 28 -35.48 -0.28 22.16
N LEU A 29 -36.69 -0.57 22.67
CA LEU A 29 -37.93 -0.27 21.94
C LEU A 29 -38.25 1.23 21.92
N HIS A 30 -37.88 1.99 22.96
CA HIS A 30 -38.11 3.44 23.02
C HIS A 30 -37.08 4.27 22.22
N ILE A 31 -35.97 3.67 21.80
CA ILE A 31 -34.98 4.32 20.90
C ILE A 31 -35.42 4.20 19.43
N SER A 32 -36.29 3.24 19.09
CA SER A 32 -36.75 3.01 17.70
C SER A 32 -37.95 3.84 17.25
N PHE A 33 -38.58 4.64 18.12
CA PHE A 33 -39.77 5.45 17.79
C PHE A 33 -39.57 6.97 17.98
N GLY A 34 -38.33 7.44 18.04
CA GLY A 34 -37.99 8.85 17.82
C GLY A 34 -37.85 9.12 16.32
N GLY A 35 -38.97 9.43 15.66
CA GLY A 35 -39.02 9.65 14.22
C GLY A 35 -37.95 10.64 13.73
N PHE A 36 -37.07 10.15 12.86
CA PHE A 36 -36.19 10.97 12.05
C PHE A 36 -37.08 11.77 11.09
N ARG A 37 -37.42 13.02 11.47
CA ARG A 37 -38.02 13.97 10.55
C ARG A 37 -37.02 14.20 9.43
N TYR A 38 -37.34 13.70 8.24
CA TYR A 38 -36.65 14.03 7.01
C TYR A 38 -36.89 15.53 6.76
N ALA A 39 -35.99 16.38 7.23
CA ALA A 39 -35.87 17.72 6.70
C ALA A 39 -35.47 17.56 5.22
N PRO A 40 -36.24 18.10 4.25
CA PRO A 40 -35.74 18.20 2.89
C PRO A 40 -34.51 19.11 2.95
N GLY A 41 -33.34 18.50 2.93
CA GLY A 41 -32.07 19.19 2.83
C GLY A 41 -32.06 19.97 1.52
N SER A 42 -31.79 21.26 1.66
CA SER A 42 -31.31 22.17 0.64
C SER A 42 -30.38 21.46 -0.35
N GLU A 43 -30.60 21.74 -1.64
CA GLU A 43 -29.70 21.52 -2.79
C GLU A 43 -28.55 20.53 -2.54
N GLU A 44 -28.72 19.35 -3.12
CA GLU A 44 -27.66 18.43 -3.49
C GLU A 44 -26.60 19.23 -4.28
N SER A 45 -25.66 19.85 -3.58
CA SER A 45 -24.41 20.32 -4.16
C SER A 45 -23.74 19.08 -4.70
N GLN A 46 -23.94 18.84 -5.99
CA GLN A 46 -23.37 17.77 -6.78
C GLN A 46 -21.85 17.84 -6.62
N ARG A 47 -21.35 17.16 -5.58
CA ARG A 47 -19.94 17.08 -5.26
C ARG A 47 -19.37 16.28 -6.42
N VAL A 48 -18.74 16.97 -7.37
CA VAL A 48 -18.01 16.35 -8.47
C VAL A 48 -17.10 15.31 -7.82
N VAL A 49 -17.42 14.03 -8.00
CA VAL A 49 -16.59 12.94 -7.51
C VAL A 49 -15.36 12.97 -8.40
N THR A 50 -14.33 13.68 -7.95
CA THR A 50 -13.03 13.66 -8.59
C THR A 50 -12.47 12.27 -8.36
N SER A 51 -12.40 11.47 -9.42
CA SER A 51 -11.80 10.14 -9.35
C SER A 51 -10.37 10.27 -8.87
N THR A 52 -10.03 9.59 -7.78
CA THR A 52 -8.66 9.46 -7.27
C THR A 52 -7.87 8.38 -8.02
N MET A 53 -8.46 7.82 -9.08
CA MET A 53 -7.84 6.80 -9.90
C MET A 53 -6.83 7.44 -10.86
N TRP A 54 -5.59 6.98 -10.80
CA TRP A 54 -4.61 7.24 -11.84
C TRP A 54 -4.78 6.22 -12.96
N ASP A 55 -5.65 6.55 -13.93
CA ASP A 55 -5.89 5.69 -15.08
C ASP A 55 -4.81 5.92 -16.15
N ILE A 56 -4.05 4.88 -16.45
CA ILE A 56 -3.02 4.87 -17.50
C ILE A 56 -3.36 3.85 -18.60
N GLY A 57 -4.58 3.32 -18.59
CA GLY A 57 -5.03 2.25 -19.49
C GLY A 57 -4.44 0.88 -19.15
N ASP A 58 -4.76 -0.09 -20.00
CA ASP A 58 -4.23 -1.45 -19.88
C ASP A 58 -2.75 -1.51 -20.26
N LEU A 59 -1.96 -2.21 -19.44
CA LEU A 59 -0.56 -2.46 -19.72
C LEU A 59 -0.42 -3.57 -20.76
N PRO A 60 0.32 -3.34 -21.87
CA PRO A 60 0.54 -4.37 -22.87
C PRO A 60 1.34 -5.54 -22.28
N LYS A 61 1.24 -6.70 -22.94
CA LYS A 61 2.00 -7.89 -22.58
C LYS A 61 3.35 -7.92 -23.29
N VAL A 62 4.39 -8.32 -22.58
CA VAL A 62 5.75 -8.48 -23.11
C VAL A 62 6.32 -9.83 -22.70
N SER A 63 7.13 -10.42 -23.56
CA SER A 63 7.90 -11.63 -23.24
C SER A 63 9.24 -11.22 -22.64
N MET A 64 9.58 -11.77 -21.48
CA MET A 64 10.84 -11.50 -20.79
C MET A 64 11.46 -12.81 -20.32
N TYR A 65 12.74 -13.01 -20.59
CA TYR A 65 13.50 -14.13 -20.04
C TYR A 65 14.04 -13.74 -18.66
N ILE A 66 13.71 -14.52 -17.63
CA ILE A 66 14.27 -14.32 -16.29
C ILE A 66 15.56 -15.13 -16.19
N GLU A 67 16.65 -14.46 -15.83
CA GLU A 67 17.97 -15.05 -15.66
C GLU A 67 18.70 -14.40 -14.48
N PRO A 68 19.81 -14.98 -14.00
CA PRO A 68 20.65 -14.34 -13.00
C PRO A 68 21.13 -12.98 -13.51
N SER A 69 20.94 -11.95 -12.71
CA SER A 69 21.30 -10.59 -13.06
C SER A 69 22.69 -10.26 -12.52
N VAL A 70 23.53 -9.64 -13.36
CA VAL A 70 24.75 -8.95 -12.91
C VAL A 70 24.47 -7.58 -12.29
N ARG A 71 23.26 -7.03 -12.54
CA ARG A 71 22.74 -5.80 -11.96
C ARG A 71 22.03 -6.05 -10.63
N TYR A 72 21.90 -5.01 -9.82
CA TYR A 72 21.23 -5.00 -8.53
C TYR A 72 21.86 -5.95 -7.52
N GLN A 73 23.20 -6.03 -7.52
CA GLN A 73 23.93 -6.80 -6.51
C GLN A 73 23.65 -6.26 -5.11
N LEU A 74 23.84 -7.10 -4.09
CA LEU A 74 23.58 -6.69 -2.71
C LEU A 74 24.52 -5.55 -2.28
N ASN A 75 25.83 -5.69 -2.46
CA ASN A 75 26.83 -4.77 -1.91
C ASN A 75 28.10 -4.65 -2.78
N ASP A 76 27.92 -4.27 -4.04
CA ASP A 76 29.02 -3.97 -4.96
C ASP A 76 29.15 -2.45 -5.17
N THR A 77 30.19 -2.00 -5.88
CA THR A 77 30.46 -0.57 -6.11
C THR A 77 29.31 0.18 -6.77
N ASP A 78 28.57 -0.51 -7.64
CA ASP A 78 27.49 0.08 -8.43
C ASP A 78 26.11 -0.10 -7.77
N SER A 79 26.01 -0.95 -6.73
CA SER A 79 24.75 -1.32 -6.10
C SER A 79 23.93 -0.12 -5.67
N GLU A 80 24.53 0.86 -4.99
CA GLU A 80 23.78 2.03 -4.51
C GLU A 80 23.11 2.81 -5.64
N ALA A 81 23.81 3.01 -6.76
CA ALA A 81 23.26 3.72 -7.92
C ALA A 81 22.19 2.89 -8.64
N GLU A 82 22.42 1.59 -8.78
CA GLU A 82 21.47 0.68 -9.40
C GLU A 82 20.16 0.63 -8.61
N TRP A 83 20.22 0.35 -7.31
CA TRP A 83 19.04 0.29 -6.46
C TRP A 83 18.30 1.64 -6.36
N ALA A 84 19.03 2.76 -6.32
CA ALA A 84 18.43 4.09 -6.38
C ALA A 84 17.66 4.36 -7.68
N SER A 85 18.09 3.76 -8.80
CA SER A 85 17.46 3.94 -10.12
C SER A 85 16.09 3.26 -10.26
N LEU A 86 15.71 2.35 -9.34
CA LEU A 86 14.43 1.65 -9.41
C LEU A 86 13.23 2.58 -9.26
N VAL A 87 13.37 3.64 -8.48
CA VAL A 87 12.31 4.62 -8.25
C VAL A 87 12.60 5.86 -9.08
N PRO A 88 11.65 6.36 -9.89
CA PRO A 88 11.84 7.59 -10.66
C PRO A 88 12.19 8.80 -9.78
N GLU A 89 12.71 9.84 -10.42
CA GLU A 89 12.91 11.17 -9.81
C GLU A 89 11.67 11.65 -9.03
N ASN A 90 11.88 12.51 -8.03
CA ASN A 90 10.85 12.94 -7.07
C ASN A 90 10.23 11.80 -6.24
N GLY A 91 10.91 10.65 -6.18
CA GLY A 91 10.52 9.53 -5.35
C GLY A 91 9.32 8.73 -5.87
N GLY A 92 9.01 8.83 -7.16
CA GLY A 92 7.91 8.09 -7.79
C GLY A 92 6.51 8.62 -7.46
N VAL A 93 6.39 9.86 -6.96
CA VAL A 93 5.09 10.44 -6.59
C VAL A 93 4.35 10.93 -7.84
N VAL A 94 3.08 10.54 -7.97
CA VAL A 94 2.14 11.06 -8.95
C VAL A 94 1.15 12.02 -8.30
N TYR A 95 0.61 12.94 -9.08
CA TYR A 95 -0.37 13.92 -8.64
C TYR A 95 -1.68 13.75 -9.40
N ILE A 96 -2.78 13.54 -8.68
CA ILE A 96 -4.07 13.15 -9.25
C ILE A 96 -5.14 14.17 -8.85
N GLY A 97 -6.12 14.37 -9.75
CA GLY A 97 -7.28 15.21 -9.52
C GLY A 97 -7.02 16.71 -9.63
N PRO A 98 -8.07 17.54 -9.51
CA PRO A 98 -7.95 19.00 -9.64
C PRO A 98 -7.00 19.62 -8.62
N ASP A 99 -7.01 19.10 -7.40
CA ASP A 99 -6.16 19.58 -6.30
C ASP A 99 -4.72 19.03 -6.36
N ARG A 100 -4.41 18.21 -7.37
CA ARG A 100 -3.09 17.60 -7.57
C ARG A 100 -2.59 16.91 -6.30
N GLN A 101 -3.43 16.05 -5.73
CA GLN A 101 -3.12 15.32 -4.50
C GLN A 101 -1.98 14.32 -4.77
N PRO A 102 -0.96 14.26 -3.90
CA PRO A 102 0.18 13.37 -4.08
C PRO A 102 -0.16 11.93 -3.69
N TYR A 103 0.24 10.98 -4.53
CA TYR A 103 0.14 9.55 -4.28
C TYR A 103 1.40 8.84 -4.75
N MET A 104 1.77 7.74 -4.08
CA MET A 104 2.82 6.85 -4.56
C MET A 104 2.18 5.60 -5.17
N PRO A 105 2.39 5.34 -6.47
CA PRO A 105 2.02 4.08 -7.09
C PRO A 105 2.64 2.89 -6.33
N SER A 106 1.84 1.85 -6.11
CA SER A 106 2.29 0.68 -5.32
C SER A 106 3.55 0.03 -5.90
N LEU A 107 3.74 0.06 -7.22
CA LEU A 107 4.95 -0.43 -7.89
C LEU A 107 6.21 0.24 -7.33
N PHE A 108 6.26 1.57 -7.29
CA PHE A 108 7.44 2.30 -6.82
C PHE A 108 7.66 2.13 -5.32
N HIS A 109 6.59 2.00 -4.53
CA HIS A 109 6.71 1.69 -3.11
C HIS A 109 7.32 0.29 -2.89
N GLN A 110 6.88 -0.72 -3.64
CA GLN A 110 7.45 -2.08 -3.58
C GLN A 110 8.95 -2.04 -3.89
N LEU A 111 9.35 -1.37 -4.97
CA LEU A 111 10.75 -1.27 -5.37
C LEU A 111 11.61 -0.52 -4.33
N ARG A 112 11.11 0.58 -3.76
CA ARG A 112 11.79 1.27 -2.65
C ARG A 112 11.97 0.36 -1.45
N CYS A 113 10.93 -0.39 -1.08
CA CYS A 113 11.01 -1.28 0.06
C CYS A 113 12.00 -2.43 -0.15
N LEU A 114 12.22 -2.88 -1.38
CA LEU A 114 13.29 -3.86 -1.65
C LEU A 114 14.68 -3.28 -1.36
N ASP A 115 14.95 -2.02 -1.68
CA ASP A 115 16.23 -1.37 -1.33
C ASP A 115 16.40 -1.21 0.20
N VAL A 116 15.34 -0.82 0.90
CA VAL A 116 15.35 -0.74 2.38
C VAL A 116 15.70 -2.11 2.98
N LEU A 117 15.07 -3.18 2.50
CA LEU A 117 15.34 -4.54 2.97
C LEU A 117 16.76 -5.00 2.63
N ARG A 118 17.28 -4.65 1.45
CA ARG A 118 18.67 -4.92 1.08
C ARG A 118 19.64 -4.25 2.06
N ARG A 119 19.48 -2.94 2.31
CA ARG A 119 20.35 -2.20 3.25
C ARG A 119 20.31 -2.80 4.64
N ALA A 120 19.12 -3.16 5.13
CA ALA A 120 18.96 -3.84 6.42
C ALA A 120 19.63 -5.22 6.44
N TYR A 121 19.54 -5.98 5.34
CA TYR A 121 20.22 -7.27 5.24
C TYR A 121 21.75 -7.15 5.32
N ILE A 122 22.32 -6.13 4.67
CA ILE A 122 23.76 -5.86 4.72
C ILE A 122 24.18 -5.39 6.11
N SER A 123 23.38 -4.51 6.73
CA SER A 123 23.72 -3.98 8.07
C SER A 123 23.75 -5.08 9.12
N LEU A 124 22.91 -6.11 9.01
CA LEU A 124 22.93 -7.28 9.91
C LEU A 124 24.23 -8.09 9.85
N GLN A 125 25.03 -7.96 8.79
CA GLN A 125 26.34 -8.60 8.70
C GLN A 125 27.36 -7.96 9.66
N VAL A 126 27.07 -6.75 10.16
CA VAL A 126 27.83 -6.07 11.20
C VAL A 126 26.97 -6.02 12.45
N PRO A 127 27.32 -6.72 13.55
CA PRO A 127 26.48 -6.76 14.74
C PRO A 127 26.34 -5.37 15.37
N THR A 128 25.17 -4.75 15.21
CA THR A 128 24.79 -3.51 15.88
C THR A 128 23.98 -3.82 17.14
N PRO A 129 24.14 -3.05 18.24
CA PRO A 129 23.27 -3.16 19.43
C PRO A 129 21.82 -2.79 19.12
N GLU A 130 21.63 -1.96 18.10
CA GLU A 130 20.35 -1.54 17.57
C GLU A 130 19.78 -2.71 16.75
N GLY A 131 18.59 -3.19 17.15
CA GLY A 131 17.87 -4.25 16.44
C GLY A 131 17.42 -3.83 15.04
N LEU A 132 16.54 -4.62 14.43
CA LEU A 132 16.02 -4.32 13.10
C LEU A 132 15.31 -2.97 13.04
N ASP A 133 15.65 -2.18 12.03
CA ASP A 133 15.01 -0.90 11.73
C ASP A 133 13.49 -1.05 11.52
N ALA A 134 12.71 -0.12 12.08
CA ALA A 134 11.26 -0.08 11.97
C ALA A 134 10.81 0.02 10.50
N ALA A 135 11.56 0.74 9.65
CA ALA A 135 11.25 0.80 8.22
C ALA A 135 11.48 -0.55 7.53
N ALA A 136 12.53 -1.29 7.90
CA ALA A 136 12.75 -2.64 7.40
C ALA A 136 11.61 -3.60 7.81
N LEU A 137 11.13 -3.54 9.05
CA LEU A 137 9.98 -4.33 9.50
C LEU A 137 8.68 -3.97 8.75
N HIS A 138 8.43 -2.67 8.54
CA HIS A 138 7.31 -2.20 7.74
C HIS A 138 7.38 -2.73 6.30
N CYS A 139 8.54 -2.57 5.65
CA CYS A 139 8.75 -3.00 4.28
C CYS A 139 8.67 -4.52 4.14
N LEU A 140 9.15 -5.29 5.12
CA LEU A 140 9.04 -6.75 5.11
C LEU A 140 7.57 -7.17 5.11
N ASN A 141 6.75 -6.55 5.98
CA ASN A 141 5.32 -6.83 6.01
C ASN A 141 4.62 -6.40 4.71
N TYR A 142 5.00 -5.25 4.14
CA TYR A 142 4.44 -4.76 2.88
C TYR A 142 4.74 -5.71 1.71
N ILE A 143 6.01 -6.12 1.53
CA ILE A 143 6.41 -7.06 0.47
C ILE A 143 5.75 -8.42 0.66
N ARG A 144 5.68 -8.93 1.91
CA ARG A 144 4.97 -10.17 2.22
C ARG A 144 3.50 -10.11 1.75
N GLN A 145 2.80 -9.02 2.04
CA GLN A 145 1.41 -8.85 1.60
C GLN A 145 1.30 -8.84 0.07
N MET A 146 2.19 -8.13 -0.62
CA MET A 146 2.19 -8.05 -2.08
C MET A 146 2.46 -9.39 -2.74
N VAL A 147 3.44 -10.15 -2.23
CA VAL A 147 3.74 -11.51 -2.71
C VAL A 147 2.55 -12.43 -2.50
N LEU A 148 1.85 -12.35 -1.35
CA LEU A 148 0.68 -13.20 -1.11
C LEU A 148 -0.50 -12.86 -2.03
N CYS A 149 -0.70 -11.58 -2.37
CA CYS A 149 -1.81 -11.15 -3.21
C CYS A 149 -1.56 -11.31 -4.73
N ARG A 150 -0.31 -11.25 -5.16
CA ARG A 150 0.08 -11.18 -6.59
C ARG A 150 1.16 -12.20 -6.94
N ARG A 151 1.23 -13.32 -6.22
CA ARG A 151 2.21 -14.38 -6.48
C ARG A 151 2.07 -14.92 -7.90
N ASP A 152 3.19 -15.14 -8.55
CA ASP A 152 3.22 -16.02 -9.71
C ASP A 152 2.97 -17.48 -9.27
N THR A 153 2.18 -18.22 -10.04
CA THR A 153 1.88 -19.65 -9.78
C THR A 153 2.54 -20.57 -10.80
N ILE A 154 3.42 -20.04 -11.64
CA ILE A 154 4.23 -20.83 -12.56
C ILE A 154 5.14 -21.76 -11.77
N LEU A 155 5.19 -23.01 -12.22
CA LEU A 155 6.07 -24.03 -11.64
C LEU A 155 7.48 -23.89 -12.24
N GLU A 156 8.48 -24.04 -11.39
CA GLU A 156 9.88 -24.13 -11.83
C GLU A 156 10.13 -25.47 -12.53
N ARG A 157 10.98 -25.45 -13.55
CA ARG A 157 11.25 -26.66 -14.34
C ARG A 157 12.26 -27.53 -13.60
N VAL A 158 11.96 -28.83 -13.47
CA VAL A 158 12.97 -29.82 -13.05
C VAL A 158 13.89 -30.12 -14.24
N VAL A 159 15.19 -29.89 -14.07
CA VAL A 159 16.21 -30.09 -15.13
C VAL A 159 17.04 -31.36 -14.95
N ASP A 160 16.99 -31.97 -13.76
CA ASP A 160 17.65 -33.25 -13.48
C ASP A 160 16.69 -34.23 -12.77
N PRO A 161 15.72 -34.81 -13.49
CA PRO A 161 14.71 -35.66 -12.88
C PRO A 161 15.25 -37.02 -12.40
N GLY A 162 16.42 -37.46 -12.89
CA GLY A 162 17.03 -38.75 -12.54
C GLY A 162 18.14 -38.66 -11.49
N GLY A 163 18.69 -37.46 -11.26
CA GLY A 163 19.73 -37.20 -10.27
C GLY A 163 19.20 -36.44 -9.05
N ALA A 164 19.71 -35.25 -8.81
CA ALA A 164 19.44 -34.48 -7.59
C ALA A 164 18.09 -33.75 -7.59
N HIS A 165 17.25 -33.93 -8.62
CA HIS A 165 16.00 -33.19 -8.81
C HIS A 165 16.21 -31.67 -8.84
N ALA A 166 17.31 -31.23 -9.48
CA ALA A 166 17.62 -29.82 -9.62
C ALA A 166 16.48 -29.08 -10.36
N VAL A 167 16.14 -27.89 -9.87
CA VAL A 167 15.16 -26.99 -10.46
C VAL A 167 15.85 -25.82 -11.15
N GLN A 168 15.26 -25.36 -12.25
CA GLN A 168 15.69 -24.18 -12.98
C GLN A 168 14.55 -23.15 -12.95
N PRO A 169 14.74 -22.02 -12.25
CA PRO A 169 13.74 -20.94 -12.22
C PRO A 169 13.77 -20.10 -13.50
N TRP A 170 14.85 -20.15 -14.28
CA TRP A 170 15.04 -19.36 -15.50
C TRP A 170 14.16 -19.84 -16.64
N GLN A 171 13.32 -18.95 -17.15
CA GLN A 171 12.39 -19.22 -18.23
C GLN A 171 11.85 -17.92 -18.84
N THR A 172 11.22 -18.04 -20.01
CA THR A 172 10.49 -16.92 -20.61
C THR A 172 9.12 -16.79 -19.94
N LEU A 173 8.83 -15.61 -19.41
CA LEU A 173 7.54 -15.24 -18.82
C LEU A 173 6.80 -14.25 -19.72
N THR A 174 5.47 -14.21 -19.57
CA THR A 174 4.62 -13.18 -20.19
C THR A 174 4.22 -12.16 -19.13
N CYS A 175 4.95 -11.04 -19.11
CA CYS A 175 4.81 -9.98 -18.12
C CYS A 175 3.88 -8.86 -18.60
N ARG A 176 3.46 -7.99 -17.67
CA ARG A 176 2.92 -6.67 -18.02
C ARG A 176 4.09 -5.72 -18.26
N ASP A 177 4.00 -4.90 -19.29
CA ASP A 177 5.00 -3.89 -19.62
C ASP A 177 4.97 -2.73 -18.63
N TRP A 178 5.80 -2.82 -17.59
CA TRP A 178 5.88 -1.79 -16.56
C TRP A 178 6.55 -0.50 -17.07
N THR A 179 7.23 -0.50 -18.23
CA THR A 179 7.84 0.72 -18.79
C THR A 179 6.80 1.81 -19.02
N ARG A 180 5.55 1.42 -19.36
CA ARG A 180 4.42 2.34 -19.50
C ARG A 180 4.07 3.10 -18.22
N VAL A 181 4.33 2.51 -17.05
CA VAL A 181 4.12 3.20 -15.76
C VAL A 181 5.17 4.27 -15.55
N TYR A 182 6.42 4.01 -15.93
CA TYR A 182 7.50 5.02 -15.89
C TYR A 182 7.22 6.17 -16.87
N ASP A 183 6.78 5.85 -18.09
CA ASP A 183 6.40 6.86 -19.09
C ASP A 183 5.24 7.73 -18.59
N ALA A 184 4.20 7.10 -18.05
CA ALA A 184 3.05 7.80 -17.49
C ALA A 184 3.44 8.66 -16.29
N HIS A 185 4.29 8.17 -15.40
CA HIS A 185 4.83 8.94 -14.28
C HIS A 185 5.58 10.17 -14.78
N ALA A 186 6.48 9.99 -15.76
CA ALA A 186 7.25 11.08 -16.33
C ALA A 186 6.34 12.15 -16.98
N HIS A 187 5.25 11.73 -17.64
CA HIS A 187 4.24 12.65 -18.16
C HIS A 187 3.50 13.39 -17.03
N ASN A 188 3.09 12.69 -15.97
CA ASN A 188 2.41 13.27 -14.80
C ASN A 188 3.28 14.32 -14.08
N VAL A 189 4.59 14.08 -13.96
CA VAL A 189 5.53 15.02 -13.36
C VAL A 189 5.78 16.23 -14.29
N ARG A 190 5.96 16.00 -15.60
CA ARG A 190 6.21 17.08 -16.57
C ARG A 190 5.05 18.05 -16.69
N SER A 191 3.80 17.58 -16.67
CA SER A 191 2.62 18.44 -16.72
C SER A 191 2.50 19.37 -15.50
N ARG A 192 3.28 19.11 -14.45
CA ARG A 192 3.40 19.95 -13.26
C ARG A 192 4.47 21.03 -13.38
N ARG A 193 5.48 20.85 -14.24
CA ARG A 193 6.50 21.89 -14.44
C ARG A 193 5.81 23.10 -15.07
N PRO A 194 5.85 24.29 -14.44
CA PRO A 194 5.32 25.49 -15.09
C PRO A 194 6.00 25.63 -16.46
N ASN A 195 5.20 25.94 -17.48
CA ASN A 195 5.74 26.23 -18.81
C ASN A 195 6.72 27.40 -18.65
N VAL A 196 8.03 27.12 -18.66
CA VAL A 196 9.08 28.14 -18.52
C VAL A 196 8.90 29.23 -19.57
N CYS A 197 8.44 28.88 -20.77
CA CYS A 197 8.13 29.82 -21.85
C CYS A 197 6.91 30.73 -21.59
N LEU A 198 5.99 30.34 -20.70
CA LEU A 198 4.81 31.15 -20.33
C LEU A 198 5.14 32.10 -19.17
N GLN A 199 6.12 31.74 -18.34
CA GLN A 199 6.71 32.61 -17.32
C GLN A 199 7.46 33.79 -17.97
N GLU A 200 8.17 33.57 -19.09
CA GLU A 200 8.86 34.63 -19.84
C GLU A 200 7.92 35.63 -20.54
N ARG A 201 6.69 35.22 -20.90
CA ARG A 201 5.67 36.14 -21.44
C ARG A 201 4.93 36.96 -20.38
N LEU A 202 4.99 36.54 -19.11
CA LEU A 202 4.30 37.19 -17.99
C LEU A 202 5.25 37.85 -16.98
N GLY A 203 6.52 38.08 -17.38
CA GLY A 203 7.56 38.63 -16.52
C GLY A 203 7.24 40.02 -15.93
N GLY A 204 6.64 40.04 -14.74
CA GLY A 204 6.96 41.00 -13.68
C GLY A 204 8.16 40.50 -12.85
N PRO A 205 8.86 41.37 -12.12
CA PRO A 205 10.25 41.15 -11.69
C PRO A 205 10.43 39.95 -10.76
N GLN A 206 11.53 39.25 -10.99
CA GLN A 206 12.01 38.04 -10.31
C GLN A 206 12.09 38.25 -8.78
N ALA A 207 11.41 37.38 -8.02
CA ALA A 207 11.76 37.13 -6.63
C ALA A 207 12.68 35.91 -6.59
N ALA A 208 13.90 36.13 -6.11
CA ALA A 208 14.92 35.11 -5.91
C ALA A 208 14.42 33.98 -4.99
N VAL A 209 14.68 32.74 -5.39
CA VAL A 209 14.56 31.56 -4.52
C VAL A 209 15.89 31.45 -3.77
N PRO A 210 15.91 31.41 -2.42
CA PRO A 210 17.14 31.18 -1.69
C PRO A 210 17.50 29.69 -1.75
N ASP A 211 18.78 29.43 -1.99
CA ASP A 211 19.38 28.10 -1.91
C ASP A 211 19.28 27.58 -0.46
N ALA A 212 18.82 26.33 -0.31
CA ALA A 212 18.82 25.64 0.97
C ALA A 212 20.15 24.89 1.15
N GLU A 213 20.87 25.25 2.21
CA GLU A 213 21.88 24.40 2.87
C GLU A 213 21.25 23.12 3.42
#